data_AF-A0A0B0IGM1-F1
#
_entry.id   AF-A0A0B0IGM1-F1
#
_cell.length_a   1.000
_cell.length_b   1.000
_cell.length_c   1.000
_cell.angle_alpha   90.00
_cell.angle_beta   90.00
_cell.angle_gamma   90.00
#
_symmetry.space_group_name_H-M   'P 1'
#
loop_
_entity.id
_entity.type
_entity.pdbx_description
1 polymer ?
#
loop_
_entity_poly.entity_id
_entity_poly.type
_entity_poly.pdbx_seq_one_letter_code
_entity_poly.pdbx_strand_id
1 'polypeptide(L)'
;MSFGLLVFFIASTVLFLCYYLVIVQNRHDSQMSLMMTAMAGGMTAGVLFGTIMGFLLRGDFVQSTILGIVIGMTIGAFIGLPHQLITTLEGMLAGLMGGMMGAMVGEMSPIGQEDTLLKFLFMISLIVLVITIRLFHAESKSVIVTFLRNPLIVFLLVMFVFFALEQVDTFFPEQIDSSEHNHSVFG
;
A
#
# COMPACT_ATOMS: atom_id res chain seq x y z
N MET A 1 -9.57 -2.83 -19.76
CA MET A 1 -9.09 -2.47 -18.42
C MET A 1 -9.94 -3.23 -17.43
N SER A 2 -9.34 -4.19 -16.73
CA SER A 2 -10.06 -5.12 -15.84
C SER A 2 -10.78 -4.36 -14.73
N PHE A 3 -12.05 -4.70 -14.48
CA PHE A 3 -12.86 -4.16 -13.37
C PHE A 3 -12.10 -4.20 -12.04
N GLY A 4 -11.24 -5.20 -11.86
CA GLY A 4 -10.45 -5.34 -10.66
C GLY A 4 -9.43 -4.23 -10.44
N LEU A 5 -8.74 -3.77 -11.47
CA LEU A 5 -7.76 -2.70 -11.34
C LEU A 5 -8.46 -1.42 -10.84
N LEU A 6 -9.66 -1.14 -11.35
CA LEU A 6 -10.48 0.00 -10.89
C LEU A 6 -10.83 -0.13 -9.40
N VAL A 7 -11.30 -1.30 -8.97
CA VAL A 7 -11.60 -1.58 -7.55
C VAL A 7 -10.37 -1.42 -6.67
N PHE A 8 -9.20 -1.89 -7.12
CA PHE A 8 -7.95 -1.75 -6.38
C PHE A 8 -7.54 -0.29 -6.23
N PHE A 9 -7.62 0.52 -7.29
CA PHE A 9 -7.34 1.95 -7.21
C PHE A 9 -8.32 2.67 -6.27
N ILE A 10 -9.62 2.34 -6.31
CA ILE A 10 -10.59 2.88 -5.35
C ILE A 10 -10.20 2.50 -3.92
N ALA A 11 -9.95 1.22 -3.65
CA ALA A 11 -9.58 0.74 -2.31
C ALA A 11 -8.31 1.42 -1.79
N SER A 12 -7.31 1.58 -2.65
CA SER A 12 -6.05 2.28 -2.36
C SER A 12 -6.29 3.76 -2.03
N THR A 13 -7.09 4.47 -2.83
CA THR A 13 -7.45 5.87 -2.54
C THR A 13 -8.20 6.03 -1.23
N VAL A 14 -9.13 5.12 -0.90
CA VAL A 14 -9.84 5.12 0.38
C VAL A 14 -8.89 4.87 1.54
N LEU A 15 -7.90 3.99 1.39
CA LEU A 15 -6.88 3.69 2.39
C LEU A 15 -6.04 4.94 2.70
N PHE A 16 -5.55 5.66 1.67
CA PHE A 16 -4.79 6.90 1.88
C PHE A 16 -5.65 8.04 2.42
N LEU A 17 -6.91 8.13 1.99
CA LEU A 17 -7.85 9.09 2.56
C LEU A 17 -8.06 8.81 4.06
N CYS A 18 -8.09 7.54 4.48
CA CYS A 18 -8.16 7.17 5.89
C CYS A 18 -6.93 7.64 6.66
N TYR A 19 -5.72 7.41 6.14
CA TYR A 19 -4.48 7.96 6.75
C TYR A 19 -4.54 9.49 6.90
N TYR A 20 -4.98 10.19 5.85
CA TYR A 20 -5.12 11.64 5.87
C TYR A 20 -6.13 12.10 6.94
N LEU A 21 -7.31 11.46 7.02
CA LEU A 21 -8.32 11.78 8.02
C LEU A 21 -7.85 11.52 9.45
N VAL A 22 -7.07 10.44 9.67
CA VAL A 22 -6.48 10.14 10.98
C VAL A 22 -5.56 11.28 11.44
N ILE A 23 -4.72 11.83 10.57
CA ILE A 23 -3.84 12.95 10.93
C ILE A 23 -4.64 14.23 11.18
N VAL A 24 -5.63 14.53 10.33
CA VAL A 24 -6.48 15.74 10.48
C VAL A 24 -7.27 15.69 11.79
N GLN A 25 -7.85 14.55 12.14
CA GLN A 25 -8.66 14.39 13.35
C GLN A 25 -7.80 14.48 14.62
N ASN A 26 -6.60 13.89 14.59
CA ASN A 26 -5.72 13.79 15.76
C ASN A 26 -4.62 14.87 15.78
N ARG A 27 -4.83 16.00 15.08
CA ARG A 27 -3.84 17.08 14.95
C ARG A 27 -3.37 17.70 16.28
N HIS A 28 -4.13 17.47 17.36
CA HIS A 28 -3.86 17.97 18.71
C HIS A 28 -3.16 16.94 19.63
N ASP A 29 -2.95 15.72 19.15
CA ASP A 29 -2.28 14.66 19.91
C ASP A 29 -0.74 14.80 19.87
N SER A 30 -0.04 13.81 20.43
CA SER A 30 1.41 13.82 20.49
C SER A 30 2.06 13.94 19.11
N GLN A 31 3.01 14.87 18.99
CA GLN A 31 3.74 15.12 17.75
C GLN A 31 4.45 13.87 17.23
N MET A 32 4.92 12.99 18.13
CA MET A 32 5.59 11.72 17.77
C MET A 32 4.62 10.74 17.10
N SER A 33 3.39 10.59 17.61
CA SER A 33 2.38 9.71 17.00
C SER A 33 1.98 10.17 15.60
N LEU A 34 1.88 11.50 15.41
CA LEU A 34 1.60 12.12 14.10
C LEU A 34 2.72 11.89 13.09
N MET A 35 3.99 12.05 13.49
CA MET A 35 5.14 11.73 12.64
C MET A 35 5.14 10.26 12.22
N MET A 36 4.96 9.33 13.17
CA MET A 36 4.93 7.90 12.88
C MET A 36 3.80 7.53 11.91
N THR A 37 2.67 8.23 11.97
CA THR A 37 1.52 8.01 11.08
C THR A 37 1.78 8.49 9.67
N ALA A 38 2.37 9.67 9.52
CA ALA A 38 2.78 10.19 8.22
C ALA A 38 3.86 9.29 7.59
N MET A 39 4.81 8.82 8.37
CA MET A 39 5.83 7.86 7.95
C MET A 39 5.18 6.53 7.48
N ALA A 40 4.27 5.96 8.27
CA ALA A 40 3.57 4.73 7.93
C ALA A 40 2.72 4.85 6.65
N GLY A 41 1.95 5.93 6.53
CA GLY A 41 1.16 6.23 5.34
C GLY A 41 2.02 6.46 4.10
N GLY A 42 3.11 7.23 4.23
CA GLY A 42 4.05 7.49 3.14
C GLY A 42 4.78 6.22 2.68
N MET A 43 5.26 5.40 3.61
CA MET A 43 5.96 4.16 3.30
C MET A 43 5.04 3.14 2.62
N THR A 44 3.84 2.92 3.16
CA THR A 44 2.87 1.99 2.55
C THR A 44 2.41 2.47 1.18
N ALA A 45 2.21 3.77 1.00
CA ALA A 45 1.95 4.37 -0.31
C ALA A 45 3.09 4.15 -1.30
N GLY A 46 4.31 4.48 -0.89
CA GLY A 46 5.51 4.34 -1.70
C GLY A 46 5.72 2.90 -2.14
N VAL A 47 5.59 1.93 -1.23
CA VAL A 47 5.75 0.51 -1.58
C VAL A 47 4.67 0.06 -2.55
N LEU A 48 3.40 0.36 -2.29
CA LEU A 48 2.29 -0.04 -3.17
C LEU A 48 2.42 0.53 -4.58
N PHE A 49 2.56 1.84 -4.71
CA PHE A 49 2.66 2.49 -6.02
C PHE A 49 4.00 2.23 -6.70
N GLY A 50 5.09 2.13 -5.94
CA GLY A 50 6.40 1.73 -6.45
C GLY A 50 6.35 0.33 -7.07
N THR A 51 5.69 -0.63 -6.41
CA THR A 51 5.53 -1.99 -6.95
C THR A 51 4.68 -2.01 -8.21
N ILE A 52 3.60 -1.22 -8.28
CA ILE A 52 2.79 -1.07 -9.50
C ILE A 52 3.64 -0.55 -10.66
N MET A 53 4.49 0.45 -10.41
CA MET A 53 5.41 0.97 -11.43
C MET A 53 6.48 -0.05 -11.83
N GLY A 54 6.98 -0.84 -10.87
CA GLY A 54 7.90 -1.96 -11.14
C GLY A 54 7.30 -3.03 -12.07
N PHE A 55 6.00 -3.30 -11.96
CA PHE A 55 5.29 -4.21 -12.86
C PHE A 55 5.06 -3.61 -14.26
N LEU A 56 4.65 -2.34 -14.33
CA LEU A 56 4.34 -1.66 -15.59
C LEU A 56 5.56 -1.42 -16.48
N LEU A 57 6.73 -1.16 -15.89
CA LEU A 57 7.97 -0.80 -16.59
C LEU A 57 9.06 -1.87 -16.43
N ARG A 58 8.67 -3.16 -16.44
CA ARG A 58 9.63 -4.27 -16.44
C ARG A 58 10.62 -4.13 -17.59
N GLY A 59 11.91 -4.10 -17.25
CA GLY A 59 13.02 -3.91 -18.20
C GLY A 59 13.77 -2.59 -18.04
N ASP A 60 13.22 -1.58 -17.35
CA ASP A 60 13.86 -0.27 -17.17
C ASP A 60 13.84 0.16 -15.69
N PHE A 61 14.63 -0.53 -14.85
CA PHE A 61 14.67 -0.37 -13.37
C PHE A 61 14.81 1.09 -12.92
N VAL A 62 15.62 1.87 -13.62
CA VAL A 62 15.87 3.27 -13.28
C VAL A 62 14.60 4.11 -13.43
N GLN A 63 13.83 3.90 -14.52
CA GLN A 63 12.60 4.65 -14.76
C GLN A 63 11.52 4.30 -13.74
N SER A 64 11.35 3.00 -13.45
CA SER A 64 10.41 2.51 -12.43
C SER A 64 10.71 3.11 -11.06
N THR A 65 12.00 3.20 -10.70
CA THR A 65 12.44 3.76 -9.42
C THR A 65 12.18 5.26 -9.33
N ILE A 66 12.50 6.03 -10.38
CA ILE A 66 12.27 7.48 -10.40
C ILE A 66 10.77 7.78 -10.26
N LEU A 67 9.92 7.09 -11.01
CA LEU A 67 8.46 7.25 -10.92
C LEU A 67 7.94 6.82 -9.54
N GLY A 68 8.41 5.69 -9.01
CA GLY A 68 8.06 5.21 -7.68
C GLY A 68 8.41 6.23 -6.58
N ILE A 69 9.60 6.83 -6.65
CA ILE A 69 10.03 7.87 -5.70
C ILE A 69 9.14 9.12 -5.80
N VAL A 70 8.85 9.61 -7.01
CA VAL A 70 8.04 10.83 -7.19
C VAL A 70 6.62 10.61 -6.68
N ILE A 71 6.02 9.46 -6.98
CA ILE A 71 4.66 9.12 -6.52
C ILE A 71 4.64 8.91 -5.01
N GLY A 72 5.58 8.14 -4.47
CA GLY A 72 5.68 7.90 -3.03
C GLY A 72 5.89 9.19 -2.24
N MET A 73 6.79 10.05 -2.71
CA MET A 73 7.08 11.34 -2.09
C MET A 73 5.87 12.29 -2.11
N THR A 74 5.17 12.39 -3.25
CA THR A 74 4.00 13.26 -3.36
C THR A 74 2.87 12.80 -2.44
N ILE A 75 2.57 11.51 -2.41
CA ILE A 75 1.52 10.97 -1.52
C ILE A 75 1.91 11.12 -0.05
N GLY A 76 3.17 10.82 0.30
CA GLY A 76 3.71 11.03 1.64
C GLY A 76 3.64 12.48 2.09
N ALA A 77 3.91 13.43 1.17
CA ALA A 77 3.72 14.85 1.43
C ALA A 77 2.25 15.16 1.72
N PHE A 78 1.33 14.75 0.85
CA PHE A 78 -0.10 15.01 1.00
C PHE A 78 -0.66 14.50 2.34
N ILE A 79 -0.22 13.32 2.78
CA ILE A 79 -0.61 12.75 4.07
C ILE A 79 -0.10 13.62 5.24
N GLY A 80 1.14 14.11 5.18
CA GLY A 80 1.77 14.89 6.25
C GLY A 80 1.52 16.41 6.23
N LEU A 81 0.87 16.96 5.20
CA LEU A 81 0.56 18.40 5.07
C LEU A 81 -0.26 19.03 6.22
N PRO A 82 -1.27 18.37 6.82
CA PRO A 82 -2.22 19.07 7.70
C PRO A 82 -1.70 19.39 9.12
N HIS A 83 -0.45 19.03 9.47
CA HIS A 83 0.10 19.26 10.80
C HIS A 83 1.29 20.24 10.83
N GLN A 84 2.50 19.76 10.56
CA GLN A 84 3.74 20.54 10.60
C GLN A 84 4.70 20.09 9.49
N LEU A 85 5.60 20.99 9.09
CA LEU A 85 6.60 20.71 8.06
C LEU A 85 7.45 19.46 8.38
N ILE A 86 7.76 19.21 9.66
CA ILE A 86 8.53 18.03 10.07
C ILE A 86 7.74 16.74 9.77
N THR A 87 6.44 16.70 10.03
CA THR A 87 5.57 15.56 9.72
C THR A 87 5.44 15.35 8.21
N THR A 88 5.38 16.43 7.43
CA THR A 88 5.40 16.35 5.96
C THR A 88 6.73 15.79 5.46
N LEU A 89 7.85 16.21 6.05
CA LEU A 89 9.19 15.76 5.69
C LEU A 89 9.38 14.27 6.00
N GLU A 90 8.93 13.81 7.18
CA GLU A 90 8.88 12.38 7.53
C GLU A 90 8.08 11.55 6.51
N GLY A 91 6.88 12.03 6.14
CA GLY A 91 6.06 11.38 5.12
C GLY A 91 6.74 11.33 3.75
N MET A 92 7.37 12.43 3.32
CA MET A 92 8.11 12.51 2.05
C MET A 92 9.31 11.57 2.00
N LEU A 93 10.13 11.56 3.05
CA LEU A 93 11.31 10.70 3.13
C LEU A 93 10.91 9.23 3.19
N ALA A 94 9.88 8.90 3.98
CA ALA A 94 9.33 7.55 4.04
C ALA A 94 8.75 7.11 2.69
N GLY A 95 8.06 8.01 1.99
CA GLY A 95 7.54 7.78 0.64
C GLY A 95 8.63 7.58 -0.41
N LEU A 96 9.74 8.34 -0.33
CA LEU A 96 10.92 8.12 -1.17
C LEU A 96 11.50 6.74 -0.93
N MET A 97 11.73 6.36 0.33
CA MET A 97 12.30 5.05 0.68
C MET A 97 11.36 3.91 0.26
N GLY A 98 10.07 4.06 0.53
CA GLY A 98 9.05 3.10 0.13
C GLY A 98 8.94 2.96 -1.39
N GLY A 99 8.99 4.08 -2.12
CA GLY A 99 8.93 4.10 -3.59
C GLY A 99 10.09 3.34 -4.24
N MET A 100 11.30 3.54 -3.72
CA MET A 100 12.50 2.82 -4.18
C MET A 100 12.39 1.31 -3.88
N MET A 101 12.04 0.94 -2.65
CA MET A 101 11.91 -0.46 -2.26
C MET A 101 10.75 -1.14 -3.00
N GLY A 102 9.64 -0.44 -3.21
CA GLY A 102 8.48 -0.92 -3.95
C GLY A 102 8.81 -1.23 -5.39
N ALA A 103 9.51 -0.33 -6.08
CA ALA A 103 9.95 -0.55 -7.47
C ALA A 103 10.85 -1.78 -7.59
N MET A 104 11.78 -1.96 -6.65
CA MET A 104 12.65 -3.14 -6.57
C MET A 104 11.84 -4.43 -6.37
N VAL A 105 10.84 -4.42 -5.46
CA VAL A 105 9.96 -5.58 -5.24
C VAL A 105 9.13 -5.90 -6.49
N GLY A 106 8.68 -4.88 -7.23
CA GLY A 106 7.91 -5.09 -8.45
C GLY A 106 8.73 -5.71 -9.58
N GLU A 107 9.96 -5.21 -9.77
CA GLU A 107 10.84 -5.66 -10.85
C GLU A 107 11.36 -7.08 -10.61
N MET A 108 11.71 -7.40 -9.35
CA MET A 108 12.22 -8.73 -8.97
C MET A 108 11.12 -9.79 -8.76
N SER A 109 9.84 -9.45 -8.91
CA SER A 109 8.74 -10.41 -8.69
C SER A 109 8.59 -11.38 -9.86
N PRO A 110 8.33 -12.68 -9.61
CA PRO A 110 8.07 -13.66 -10.66
C PRO A 110 6.88 -13.27 -11.55
N ILE A 111 7.01 -13.53 -12.84
CA ILE A 111 5.95 -13.32 -13.83
C ILE A 111 4.78 -14.26 -13.48
N GLY A 112 3.55 -13.73 -13.48
CA GLY A 112 2.33 -14.50 -13.15
C GLY A 112 1.93 -14.54 -11.68
N GLN A 113 2.70 -13.93 -10.77
CA GLN A 113 2.33 -13.80 -9.33
C GLN A 113 2.14 -12.35 -8.87
N GLU A 114 2.05 -11.42 -9.83
CA GLU A 114 1.93 -9.97 -9.60
C GLU A 114 0.70 -9.64 -8.77
N ASP A 115 -0.44 -10.25 -9.10
CA ASP A 115 -1.71 -10.08 -8.40
C ASP A 115 -1.61 -10.46 -6.92
N THR A 116 -1.02 -11.62 -6.63
CA THR A 116 -0.87 -12.15 -5.28
C THR A 116 0.01 -11.24 -4.45
N LEU A 117 1.12 -10.77 -5.01
CA LEU A 117 2.05 -9.87 -4.34
C LEU A 117 1.41 -8.51 -4.04
N LEU A 118 0.66 -7.95 -4.99
CA LEU A 118 -0.04 -6.67 -4.81
C LEU A 118 -1.13 -6.77 -3.73
N LYS A 119 -1.94 -7.85 -3.74
CA LYS A 119 -2.95 -8.13 -2.71
C LYS A 119 -2.31 -8.28 -1.33
N PHE A 120 -1.17 -8.96 -1.24
CA PHE A 120 -0.44 -9.13 0.01
C PHE A 120 0.10 -7.80 0.58
N LEU A 121 0.74 -6.97 -0.26
CA LEU A 121 1.20 -5.63 0.14
C LEU A 121 0.05 -4.73 0.60
N PHE A 122 -1.10 -4.82 -0.07
CA PHE A 122 -2.29 -4.07 0.31
C PHE A 122 -2.82 -4.52 1.68
N MET A 123 -2.82 -5.82 1.95
CA MET A 123 -3.21 -6.36 3.26
C MET A 123 -2.29 -5.85 4.37
N ILE A 124 -0.97 -5.86 4.16
CA ILE A 124 -0.01 -5.30 5.13
C ILE A 124 -0.32 -3.82 5.38
N SER A 125 -0.56 -3.04 4.32
CA SER A 125 -0.87 -1.62 4.43
C SER A 125 -2.14 -1.37 5.26
N LEU A 126 -3.16 -2.22 5.10
CA LEU A 126 -4.38 -2.18 5.90
C LEU A 126 -4.10 -2.51 7.39
N ILE A 127 -3.30 -3.53 7.66
CA ILE A 127 -2.91 -3.90 9.04
C ILE A 127 -2.18 -2.72 9.71
N VAL A 128 -1.22 -2.10 9.01
CA VAL A 128 -0.48 -0.94 9.52
C VAL A 128 -1.45 0.22 9.81
N LEU A 129 -2.38 0.51 8.90
CA LEU A 129 -3.40 1.55 9.11
C LEU A 129 -4.22 1.30 10.39
N VAL A 130 -4.65 0.05 10.61
CA VAL A 130 -5.42 -0.29 11.83
C VAL A 130 -4.58 -0.12 13.09
N ILE A 131 -3.31 -0.52 13.07
CA ILE A 131 -2.38 -0.30 14.19
C ILE A 131 -2.24 1.20 14.47
N THR A 132 -2.09 2.02 13.42
CA THR A 132 -1.98 3.47 13.56
C THR A 132 -3.25 4.09 14.12
N ILE A 133 -4.44 3.64 13.71
CA ILE A 133 -5.72 4.10 14.29
C ILE A 133 -5.78 3.76 15.79
N ARG A 134 -5.33 2.57 16.19
CA ARG A 134 -5.28 2.15 17.60
C ARG A 134 -4.32 3.01 18.43
N LEU A 135 -3.22 3.47 17.85
CA LEU A 135 -2.22 4.30 18.54
C LEU A 135 -2.83 5.60 19.07
N PHE A 136 -3.66 6.29 18.29
CA PHE A 136 -4.29 7.55 18.72
C PHE A 136 -5.48 7.37 19.65
N HIS A 137 -6.20 6.27 19.52
CA HIS A 137 -7.42 6.04 20.30
C HIS A 137 -7.22 5.26 21.59
N ALA A 138 -5.97 4.99 21.99
CA ALA A 138 -5.67 4.53 23.35
C ALA A 138 -6.25 5.49 24.42
N GLU A 139 -6.48 6.77 24.07
CA GLU A 139 -6.94 7.83 24.95
C GLU A 139 -8.41 8.30 24.72
N SER A 140 -9.13 7.83 23.68
CA SER A 140 -10.42 8.42 23.24
C SER A 140 -11.62 7.45 23.19
N LYS A 141 -12.80 7.92 23.63
CA LYS A 141 -14.08 7.18 23.75
C LYS A 141 -14.92 7.14 22.45
N SER A 142 -14.30 7.00 21.29
CA SER A 142 -15.03 6.89 20.01
C SER A 142 -15.65 5.50 19.82
N VAL A 143 -16.92 5.45 19.38
CA VAL A 143 -17.67 4.20 19.13
C VAL A 143 -17.05 3.37 17.99
N ILE A 144 -16.61 4.02 16.92
CA ILE A 144 -15.97 3.37 15.76
C ILE A 144 -14.66 2.70 16.18
N VAL A 145 -13.94 3.30 17.11
CA VAL A 145 -12.63 2.78 17.53
C VAL A 145 -12.74 1.79 18.68
N THR A 146 -13.82 1.86 19.46
CA THR A 146 -14.22 0.77 20.37
C THR A 146 -14.55 -0.49 19.58
N PHE A 147 -15.20 -0.35 18.43
CA PHE A 147 -15.46 -1.44 17.48
C PHE A 147 -14.15 -1.99 16.87
N LEU A 148 -13.22 -1.11 16.45
CA LEU A 148 -11.89 -1.48 15.95
C LEU A 148 -10.89 -1.97 17.02
N ARG A 149 -11.22 -1.84 18.31
CA ARG A 149 -10.41 -2.34 19.43
C ARG A 149 -10.49 -3.85 19.55
N ASN A 150 -11.60 -4.46 19.16
CA ASN A 150 -11.75 -5.90 19.19
C ASN A 150 -10.85 -6.53 18.11
N PRO A 151 -9.82 -7.31 18.48
CA PRO A 151 -8.92 -7.93 17.51
C PRO A 151 -9.68 -8.85 16.53
N LEU A 152 -10.79 -9.45 16.96
CA LEU A 152 -11.67 -10.23 16.10
C LEU A 152 -12.38 -9.41 15.03
N ILE A 153 -12.75 -8.16 15.31
CA ILE A 153 -13.44 -7.29 14.34
C ILE A 153 -12.45 -6.79 13.29
N VAL A 154 -11.23 -6.45 13.71
CA VAL A 154 -10.13 -6.14 12.79
C VAL A 154 -9.82 -7.34 11.91
N PHE A 155 -9.73 -8.53 12.50
CA PHE A 155 -9.51 -9.76 11.76
C PHE A 155 -10.63 -10.04 10.75
N LEU A 156 -11.89 -9.86 11.15
CA LEU A 156 -13.05 -10.00 10.27
C LEU A 156 -13.03 -8.96 9.15
N LEU A 157 -12.69 -7.70 9.44
CA LEU A 157 -12.58 -6.65 8.43
C LEU A 157 -11.46 -6.95 7.42
N VAL A 158 -10.29 -7.37 7.89
CA VAL A 158 -9.17 -7.76 7.02
C VAL A 158 -9.55 -8.96 6.16
N MET A 159 -10.18 -9.98 6.74
CA MET A 159 -10.69 -11.16 6.03
C MET A 159 -11.76 -10.80 5.01
N PHE A 160 -12.67 -9.89 5.35
CA PHE A 160 -13.72 -9.42 4.44
C PHE A 160 -13.12 -8.68 3.24
N VAL A 161 -12.15 -7.78 3.49
CA VAL A 161 -11.45 -7.08 2.41
C VAL A 161 -10.64 -8.07 1.57
N PHE A 162 -9.99 -9.06 2.18
CA PHE A 162 -9.27 -10.11 1.45
C PHE A 162 -10.22 -10.92 0.55
N PHE A 163 -11.33 -11.40 1.09
CA PHE A 163 -12.33 -12.16 0.33
C PHE A 163 -12.98 -11.32 -0.77
N ALA A 164 -13.19 -10.02 -0.53
CA ALA A 164 -13.66 -9.09 -1.55
C ALA A 164 -12.63 -8.88 -2.67
N LEU A 165 -11.33 -8.82 -2.34
CA LEU A 165 -10.24 -8.75 -3.32
C LEU A 165 -10.01 -10.07 -4.05
N GLU A 166 -10.39 -11.20 -3.47
CA GLU A 166 -10.28 -12.53 -4.07
C GLU A 166 -11.42 -12.81 -5.06
N GLN A 167 -12.63 -12.30 -4.81
CA GLN A 167 -13.74 -12.33 -5.78
C GLN A 167 -13.52 -11.46 -7.01
N VAL A 168 -12.55 -10.55 -6.96
CA VAL A 168 -12.20 -9.68 -8.07
C VAL A 168 -11.22 -10.44 -8.98
N ASP A 169 -11.65 -10.66 -10.24
CA ASP A 169 -10.88 -11.30 -11.31
C ASP A 169 -9.43 -10.80 -11.38
N THR A 170 -8.53 -11.69 -11.80
CA THR A 170 -7.09 -11.46 -11.99
C THR A 170 -6.82 -10.13 -12.71
N PHE A 171 -5.99 -9.28 -12.11
CA PHE A 171 -5.64 -7.96 -12.60
C PHE A 171 -4.74 -8.05 -13.85
N PHE A 172 -3.98 -9.14 -13.96
CA PHE A 172 -3.18 -9.48 -15.13
C PHE A 172 -3.67 -10.81 -15.72
N PRO A 173 -3.88 -10.90 -17.04
CA PRO A 173 -4.20 -12.18 -17.66
C PRO A 173 -3.04 -13.14 -17.39
N GLU A 174 -3.37 -14.31 -16.84
CA GLU A 174 -2.44 -15.43 -16.70
C GLU A 174 -1.82 -15.70 -18.08
N GLN A 175 -0.55 -15.36 -18.27
CA GLN A 175 0.20 -15.89 -19.40
C GLN A 175 0.35 -17.39 -19.12
N ILE A 176 -0.57 -18.16 -19.72
CA ILE A 176 -0.42 -19.59 -19.88
C ILE A 176 0.96 -19.79 -20.51
N ASP A 177 1.88 -20.34 -19.73
CA ASP A 177 3.19 -20.72 -20.20
C ASP A 177 3.00 -21.91 -21.15
N SER A 178 2.75 -21.62 -22.42
CA SER A 178 2.83 -22.60 -23.50
C SER A 178 4.31 -22.88 -23.77
N SER A 179 4.97 -23.55 -22.84
CA SER A 179 6.33 -24.06 -23.00
C SER A 179 6.48 -25.50 -22.45
N GLU A 180 5.39 -26.29 -22.50
CA GLU A 180 5.48 -27.75 -22.63
C GLU A 180 5.42 -28.16 -24.11
N HIS A 181 6.54 -28.04 -24.83
CA HIS A 181 6.96 -29.00 -25.88
C HIS A 181 8.24 -28.51 -26.58
N ASN A 182 9.17 -29.44 -26.77
CA ASN A 182 10.48 -29.32 -27.42
C ASN A 182 11.61 -28.79 -26.53
N HIS A 183 12.27 -29.69 -25.80
CA HIS A 183 13.65 -30.09 -26.09
C HIS A 183 14.10 -31.24 -25.15
N SER A 184 13.35 -32.34 -25.16
CA SER A 184 13.99 -33.65 -25.20
C SER A 184 14.39 -33.90 -26.66
N VAL A 185 15.56 -34.52 -26.89
CA VAL A 185 16.19 -34.84 -28.19
C VAL A 185 17.16 -33.75 -28.71
N PHE A 186 18.44 -33.84 -28.30
CA PHE A 186 19.62 -34.09 -29.15
C PHE A 186 20.92 -33.75 -28.40
N GLY A 187 21.85 -34.70 -28.31
CA GLY A 187 23.28 -34.47 -28.06
C GLY A 187 23.82 -35.10 -26.79
#